data_AF-A0A0A7GFW9-F1
#
_entry.id   AF-A0A0A7GFW9-F1
#
_cell.length_a   1.000
_cell.length_b   1.000
_cell.length_c   1.000
_cell.angle_alpha   90.00
_cell.angle_beta   90.00
_cell.angle_gamma   90.00
#
_symmetry.space_group_name_H-M   'P 1'
#
loop_
_entity.id
_entity.type
_entity.pdbx_description
1 polymer ?
#
loop_
_entity_poly.entity_id
_entity_poly.type
_entity_poly.pdbx_seq_one_letter_code
_entity_poly.pdbx_strand_id
1 'polypeptide(L)'
;MRGLRELVVLCLLSVVFVGSAAMVASNGGPLKGTKSDELEKVNNRLPVYYIGKDVGKYFSSSTEMKDFRKIAGKHILVVDGWKARNLPGIRDFLREEILSGIPVIVVNGSTEIAKNLFEGQFSPQIVDGRRPDGKKIGEEKVYGFIIYQINRTLFSKVFVSTDPSSAIVKEAYSWAEENIHPYAGDFTIQTSPYWNQIYQLNYTTGNDWQPYGRLNVRTLYYKLYNDGSGTYDWYNVHVRQQSVPGELLWNSGWKTADMYTWVDANYYRSGYFLSDYSPTTTSGASTVTVSVGVTAGTDGAQVSASQSWSYTIPDVVVYDQSDYSQELAKWWHNVDEGKAVRSNTYQIEPGATIRVPDGNPMEWREHYGVKYGKFNVFFWTYTDEGYVEFKI
;
A
#
# COMPACT_ATOMS: atom_id res chain seq x y z
N MET A 1 2.60 -82.82 18.86
CA MET A 1 1.65 -81.90 18.21
C MET A 1 2.44 -80.77 17.56
N ARG A 2 2.20 -80.54 16.26
CA ARG A 2 2.42 -79.33 15.43
C ARG A 2 3.32 -78.23 16.05
N GLY A 3 4.38 -77.70 15.43
CA GLY A 3 4.89 -77.78 14.08
C GLY A 3 5.73 -76.53 13.79
N LEU A 4 6.85 -76.72 13.09
CA LEU A 4 7.44 -75.85 12.04
C LEU A 4 7.35 -74.30 12.17
N ARG A 5 8.50 -73.60 12.26
CA ARG A 5 9.22 -73.00 11.09
C ARG A 5 10.44 -72.16 11.49
N GLU A 6 11.54 -72.43 10.78
CA GLU A 6 12.70 -71.57 10.57
C GLU A 6 12.34 -70.32 9.75
N LEU A 7 13.09 -69.21 9.91
CA LEU A 7 13.83 -68.61 8.80
C LEU A 7 14.86 -67.55 9.28
N VAL A 8 16.10 -67.77 8.89
CA VAL A 8 17.24 -66.84 8.91
C VAL A 8 17.19 -65.97 7.66
N VAL A 9 17.37 -64.64 7.75
CA VAL A 9 17.96 -63.83 6.67
C VAL A 9 18.79 -62.69 7.26
N LEU A 10 20.11 -62.86 7.18
CA LEU A 10 21.12 -61.80 7.15
C LEU A 10 21.03 -61.12 5.77
N CYS A 11 20.91 -59.80 5.70
CA CYS A 11 21.18 -59.05 4.47
C CYS A 11 22.14 -57.89 4.77
N LEU A 12 23.39 -58.13 4.36
CA LEU A 12 24.35 -57.11 3.96
C LEU A 12 23.76 -56.27 2.82
N LEU A 13 23.87 -54.95 2.90
CA LEU A 13 23.90 -54.11 1.71
C LEU A 13 24.89 -52.97 1.89
N SER A 14 26.12 -53.29 1.50
CA SER A 14 27.12 -52.37 1.00
C SER A 14 26.58 -51.75 -0.30
N VAL A 15 26.40 -50.43 -0.33
CA VAL A 15 26.35 -49.67 -1.59
C VAL A 15 27.43 -48.61 -1.53
N VAL A 16 28.56 -48.97 -2.14
CA VAL A 16 29.54 -48.04 -2.68
C VAL A 16 28.96 -47.54 -3.99
N PHE A 17 28.64 -46.25 -4.07
CA PHE A 17 28.65 -45.52 -5.34
C PHE A 17 29.68 -44.41 -5.24
N VAL A 18 30.87 -44.73 -5.76
CA VAL A 18 31.83 -43.75 -6.27
C VAL A 18 31.17 -43.15 -7.51
N GLY A 19 30.83 -41.87 -7.41
CA GLY A 19 30.24 -41.09 -8.49
C GLY A 19 30.80 -39.67 -8.44
N SER A 20 32.09 -39.54 -8.75
CA SER A 20 32.73 -38.27 -9.07
C SER A 20 32.02 -37.66 -10.28
N ALA A 21 31.11 -36.72 -10.05
CA ALA A 21 30.49 -35.90 -11.09
C ALA A 21 30.59 -34.43 -10.68
N ALA A 22 31.55 -33.77 -11.31
CA ALA A 22 31.64 -32.34 -11.57
C ALA A 22 30.96 -31.41 -10.54
N MET A 23 31.77 -30.88 -9.62
CA MET A 23 31.65 -29.47 -9.23
C MET A 23 31.71 -28.64 -10.53
N VAL A 24 30.56 -28.31 -11.10
CA VAL A 24 30.44 -27.14 -11.95
C VAL A 24 30.65 -25.98 -11.00
N ALA A 25 31.90 -25.53 -10.92
CA ALA A 25 32.20 -24.15 -10.63
C ALA A 25 31.37 -23.35 -11.64
N SER A 26 30.21 -22.88 -11.18
CA SER A 26 29.55 -21.73 -11.76
C SER A 26 30.60 -20.64 -11.72
N ASN A 27 31.27 -20.44 -12.86
CA ASN A 27 31.98 -19.22 -13.17
C ASN A 27 30.93 -18.11 -13.05
N GLY A 28 30.77 -17.60 -11.83
CA GLY A 28 30.27 -16.27 -11.57
C GLY A 28 31.28 -15.31 -12.17
N GLY A 29 31.27 -15.24 -13.51
CA GLY A 29 31.89 -14.15 -14.23
C GLY A 29 31.37 -12.86 -13.60
N PRO A 30 32.22 -11.85 -13.43
CA PRO A 30 31.80 -10.58 -12.88
C PRO A 30 30.56 -10.14 -13.65
N LEU A 31 29.45 -9.93 -12.93
CA LEU A 31 28.25 -9.30 -13.45
C LEU A 31 28.75 -8.10 -14.26
N LYS A 32 28.64 -8.22 -15.59
CA LYS A 32 29.02 -7.14 -16.51
C LYS A 32 28.36 -5.91 -15.95
N GLY A 33 29.18 -4.95 -15.52
CA GLY A 33 28.73 -3.72 -14.90
C GLY A 33 27.53 -3.23 -15.66
N THR A 34 26.40 -3.16 -14.97
CA THR A 34 25.17 -2.56 -15.47
C THR A 34 25.60 -1.24 -16.09
N LYS A 35 25.46 -1.13 -17.42
CA LYS A 35 25.49 0.17 -18.09
C LYS A 35 24.69 1.09 -17.18
N SER A 36 25.25 2.23 -16.78
CA SER A 36 24.48 3.22 -16.04
C SER A 36 23.20 3.42 -16.84
N ASP A 37 22.09 2.91 -16.33
CA ASP A 37 20.83 2.92 -17.07
C ASP A 37 20.56 4.39 -17.37
N GLU A 38 20.68 4.75 -18.65
CA GLU A 38 20.32 6.08 -19.09
C GLU A 38 18.89 6.27 -18.62
N LEU A 39 18.69 7.31 -17.81
CA LEU A 39 17.44 7.56 -17.12
C LEU A 39 16.35 7.71 -18.20
N GLU A 40 15.52 6.68 -18.34
CA GLU A 40 14.44 6.67 -19.32
C GLU A 40 13.48 7.78 -18.92
N LYS A 41 13.47 8.86 -19.72
CA LYS A 41 12.61 10.01 -19.47
C LYS A 41 11.13 9.61 -19.60
N VAL A 42 10.30 10.16 -18.72
CA VAL A 42 8.85 10.07 -18.80
C VAL A 42 8.39 10.81 -20.06
N ASN A 43 7.77 10.07 -20.99
CA ASN A 43 7.10 10.69 -22.13
C ASN A 43 5.74 11.25 -21.68
N ASN A 44 5.75 12.50 -21.19
CA ASN A 44 4.58 13.09 -20.55
C ASN A 44 3.54 13.58 -21.58
N ARG A 45 2.29 13.11 -21.41
CA ARG A 45 1.12 13.52 -22.21
C ARG A 45 0.51 14.84 -21.74
N LEU A 46 0.65 15.15 -20.46
CA LEU A 46 0.23 16.42 -19.87
C LEU A 46 1.44 17.35 -19.69
N PRO A 47 1.25 18.67 -19.80
CA PRO A 47 2.29 19.63 -19.46
C PRO A 47 2.78 19.42 -18.02
N VAL A 48 4.10 19.35 -17.86
CA VAL A 48 4.75 19.30 -16.55
C VAL A 48 5.40 20.65 -16.28
N TYR A 49 5.01 21.27 -15.18
CA TYR A 49 5.68 22.43 -14.63
C TYR A 49 6.43 22.01 -13.38
N TYR A 50 7.60 22.58 -13.15
CA TYR A 50 8.39 22.21 -11.98
C TYR A 50 9.05 23.37 -11.25
N ILE A 51 9.23 23.16 -9.95
CA ILE A 51 9.95 24.08 -9.05
C ILE A 51 11.16 23.33 -8.48
N GLY A 52 12.36 23.89 -8.65
CA GLY A 52 13.61 23.33 -8.13
C GLY A 52 14.56 22.82 -9.22
N LYS A 53 15.70 22.26 -8.80
CA LYS A 53 16.75 21.79 -9.72
C LYS A 53 16.56 20.32 -10.05
N ASP A 54 17.02 19.91 -11.23
CA ASP A 54 17.12 18.51 -11.63
C ASP A 54 15.80 17.72 -11.70
N VAL A 55 14.64 18.37 -11.50
CA VAL A 55 13.32 17.74 -11.71
C VAL A 55 13.04 17.56 -13.20
N GLY A 56 13.41 18.53 -14.03
CA GLY A 56 13.20 18.45 -15.48
C GLY A 56 13.91 17.28 -16.16
N LYS A 57 14.93 16.68 -15.51
CA LYS A 57 15.66 15.52 -16.07
C LYS A 57 14.78 14.27 -16.19
N TYR A 58 13.72 14.16 -15.38
CA TYR A 58 12.82 13.02 -15.38
C TYR A 58 11.84 13.03 -16.56
N PHE A 59 11.63 14.17 -17.22
CA PHE A 59 10.55 14.35 -18.20
C PHE A 59 11.08 14.67 -19.61
N SER A 60 10.36 14.22 -20.64
CA SER A 60 10.69 14.53 -22.03
C SER A 60 10.45 16.00 -22.35
N SER A 61 9.39 16.59 -21.78
CA SER A 61 9.04 18.01 -21.89
C SER A 61 8.60 18.57 -20.54
N SER A 62 9.27 19.60 -20.05
CA SER A 62 8.91 20.27 -18.79
C SER A 62 9.32 21.73 -18.78
N THR A 63 8.62 22.55 -18.00
CA THR A 63 8.89 23.99 -17.88
C THR A 63 9.23 24.35 -16.43
N GLU A 64 10.39 24.98 -16.22
CA GLU A 64 10.77 25.50 -14.91
C GLU A 64 9.91 26.71 -14.55
N MET A 65 9.33 26.71 -13.35
CA MET A 65 8.63 27.84 -12.78
C MET A 65 9.58 28.67 -11.93
N LYS A 66 9.82 29.90 -12.37
CA LYS A 66 10.61 30.89 -11.62
C LYS A 66 9.76 31.83 -10.78
N ASP A 67 8.51 32.04 -11.21
CA ASP A 67 7.52 32.86 -10.51
C ASP A 67 6.31 31.98 -10.16
N PHE A 68 5.75 32.13 -8.95
CA PHE A 68 4.56 31.41 -8.47
C PHE A 68 3.27 31.96 -9.09
N ARG A 69 3.25 32.07 -10.42
CA ARG A 69 2.08 32.52 -11.17
C ARG A 69 1.20 31.30 -11.50
N LYS A 70 -0.11 31.48 -11.33
CA LYS A 70 -1.10 30.47 -11.70
C LYS A 70 -0.98 30.10 -13.18
N ILE A 71 -1.01 28.81 -13.47
CA ILE A 71 -0.95 28.28 -14.83
C ILE A 71 -2.35 28.00 -15.32
N ALA A 72 -2.65 28.46 -16.54
CA ALA A 72 -3.92 28.15 -17.19
C ALA A 72 -3.90 26.73 -17.78
N GLY A 73 -5.00 25.99 -17.59
CA GLY A 73 -5.21 24.67 -18.19
C GLY A 73 -4.73 23.50 -17.34
N LYS A 74 -4.99 22.28 -17.85
CA LYS A 74 -4.62 21.04 -17.16
C LYS A 74 -3.12 20.82 -17.24
N HIS A 75 -2.51 20.57 -16.09
CA HIS A 75 -1.08 20.29 -15.98
C HIS A 75 -0.80 19.50 -14.70
N ILE A 76 0.45 19.05 -14.54
CA ILE A 76 0.96 18.44 -13.31
C ILE A 76 2.09 19.34 -12.78
N LEU A 77 2.05 19.67 -11.50
CA LEU A 77 3.10 20.42 -10.83
C LEU A 77 4.04 19.48 -10.09
N VAL A 78 5.34 19.57 -10.36
CA VAL A 78 6.37 18.75 -9.70
C VAL A 78 7.34 19.63 -8.93
N VAL A 79 7.56 19.35 -7.65
CA VAL A 79 8.30 20.24 -6.74
C VAL A 79 9.44 19.48 -6.10
N ASP A 80 10.67 19.97 -6.24
CA ASP A 80 11.78 19.51 -5.39
C ASP A 80 11.56 20.07 -3.98
N GLY A 81 11.16 19.21 -3.04
CA GLY A 81 10.74 19.66 -1.72
C GLY A 81 11.87 20.33 -0.93
N TRP A 82 13.09 19.77 -0.97
CA TRP A 82 14.23 20.32 -0.24
C TRP A 82 14.59 21.73 -0.70
N LYS A 83 14.48 21.99 -2.01
CA LYS A 83 14.72 23.33 -2.57
C LYS A 83 13.55 24.28 -2.32
N ALA A 84 12.32 23.79 -2.41
CA ALA A 84 11.14 24.63 -2.35
C ALA A 84 10.73 25.03 -0.93
N ARG A 85 11.06 24.25 0.10
CA ARG A 85 10.57 24.47 1.49
C ARG A 85 10.84 25.85 2.10
N ASN A 86 11.87 26.55 1.62
CA ASN A 86 12.25 27.87 2.12
C ASN A 86 11.82 29.01 1.18
N LEU A 87 11.13 28.73 0.07
CA LEU A 87 10.71 29.75 -0.88
C LEU A 87 9.49 30.52 -0.34
N PRO A 88 9.55 31.86 -0.23
CA PRO A 88 8.43 32.64 0.28
C PRO A 88 7.18 32.48 -0.59
N GLY A 89 6.03 32.15 0.03
CA GLY A 89 4.75 32.00 -0.68
C GLY A 89 4.52 30.63 -1.34
N ILE A 90 5.46 29.69 -1.27
CA ILE A 90 5.30 28.35 -1.88
C ILE A 90 4.06 27.63 -1.36
N ARG A 91 3.81 27.66 -0.04
CA ARG A 91 2.68 26.94 0.58
C ARG A 91 1.33 27.48 0.09
N ASP A 92 1.21 28.81 -0.03
CA ASP A 92 -0.02 29.43 -0.52
C ASP A 92 -0.24 29.12 -2.01
N PHE A 93 0.83 29.16 -2.81
CA PHE A 93 0.77 28.74 -4.22
C PHE A 93 0.34 27.28 -4.37
N LEU A 94 0.96 26.35 -3.61
CA LEU A 94 0.58 24.94 -3.64
C LEU A 94 -0.87 24.72 -3.22
N ARG A 95 -1.33 25.43 -2.17
CA ARG A 95 -2.73 25.40 -1.74
C ARG A 95 -3.66 25.80 -2.89
N GLU A 96 -3.38 26.89 -3.60
CA GLU A 96 -4.21 27.37 -4.71
C GLU A 96 -4.26 26.40 -5.89
N GLU A 97 -3.12 25.82 -6.28
CA GLU A 97 -3.04 24.82 -7.36
C GLU A 97 -3.82 23.55 -7.00
N ILE A 98 -3.60 23.01 -5.78
CA ILE A 98 -4.31 21.82 -5.28
C ILE A 98 -5.82 22.04 -5.24
N LEU A 99 -6.28 23.18 -4.71
CA LEU A 99 -7.70 23.53 -4.68
C LEU A 99 -8.28 23.78 -6.08
N SER A 100 -7.44 24.08 -7.07
CA SER A 100 -7.82 24.20 -8.48
C SER A 100 -7.89 22.85 -9.21
N GLY A 101 -7.70 21.72 -8.52
CA GLY A 101 -7.73 20.39 -9.11
C GLY A 101 -6.43 19.95 -9.78
N ILE A 102 -5.32 20.68 -9.53
CA ILE A 102 -4.02 20.37 -10.10
C ILE A 102 -3.28 19.41 -9.16
N PRO A 103 -2.85 18.23 -9.64
CA PRO A 103 -2.01 17.35 -8.84
C PRO A 103 -0.64 17.97 -8.63
N VAL A 104 -0.17 17.86 -7.39
CA VAL A 104 1.17 18.26 -6.96
C VAL A 104 1.95 17.00 -6.61
N ILE A 105 3.15 16.86 -7.17
CA ILE A 105 4.10 15.80 -6.82
C ILE A 105 5.32 16.45 -6.19
N VAL A 106 5.55 16.22 -4.90
CA VAL A 106 6.79 16.58 -4.22
C VAL A 106 7.78 15.43 -4.37
N VAL A 107 9.00 15.74 -4.77
CA VAL A 107 10.13 14.80 -4.89
C VAL A 107 11.29 15.25 -4.00
N ASN A 108 12.22 14.34 -3.73
CA ASN A 108 13.42 14.59 -2.91
C ASN A 108 13.12 14.96 -1.44
N GLY A 109 12.01 14.46 -0.89
CA GLY A 109 11.61 14.66 0.52
C GLY A 109 11.06 16.06 0.81
N SER A 110 11.11 16.50 2.07
CA SER A 110 10.44 17.72 2.56
C SER A 110 8.95 17.78 2.16
N THR A 111 8.26 16.65 2.31
CA THR A 111 6.87 16.46 1.85
C THR A 111 5.87 17.33 2.64
N GLU A 112 6.28 17.83 3.81
CA GLU A 112 5.50 18.73 4.66
C GLU A 112 5.10 20.03 3.97
N ILE A 113 5.76 20.41 2.87
CA ILE A 113 5.38 21.59 2.08
C ILE A 113 4.03 21.43 1.39
N ALA A 114 3.60 20.19 1.13
CA ALA A 114 2.33 19.85 0.50
C ALA A 114 1.31 19.23 1.49
N LYS A 115 1.75 18.96 2.73
CA LYS A 115 0.90 18.46 3.82
C LYS A 115 0.39 19.61 4.70
N ASN A 116 -0.78 19.38 5.30
CA ASN A 116 -1.43 20.32 6.22
C ASN A 116 -1.52 21.75 5.64
N LEU A 117 -1.82 21.86 4.35
CA LEU A 117 -1.99 23.13 3.65
C LEU A 117 -3.33 23.78 3.99
N PHE A 118 -4.35 23.01 4.34
CA PHE A 118 -5.66 23.50 4.74
C PHE A 118 -6.30 22.52 5.72
N GLU A 119 -7.28 23.00 6.47
CA GLU A 119 -8.03 22.22 7.45
C GLU A 119 -8.80 21.07 6.77
N GLY A 120 -8.85 19.90 7.41
CA GLY A 120 -9.51 18.71 6.85
C GLY A 120 -8.79 18.04 5.68
N GLN A 121 -7.55 18.46 5.36
CA GLN A 121 -6.74 17.77 4.36
C GLN A 121 -6.45 16.33 4.80
N PHE A 122 -6.70 15.37 3.91
CA PHE A 122 -6.21 14.01 4.07
C PHE A 122 -4.69 13.98 3.92
N SER A 123 -3.97 13.75 5.02
CA SER A 123 -2.52 13.84 5.08
C SER A 123 -1.93 12.64 5.83
N PRO A 124 -2.02 11.43 5.26
CA PRO A 124 -1.47 10.23 5.88
C PRO A 124 0.04 10.39 6.10
N GLN A 125 0.52 9.90 7.24
CA GLN A 125 1.92 10.07 7.68
C GLN A 125 2.54 8.72 7.95
N ILE A 126 3.70 8.46 7.36
CA ILE A 126 4.51 7.31 7.78
C ILE A 126 5.01 7.59 9.21
N VAL A 127 4.58 6.76 10.17
CA VAL A 127 4.96 6.90 11.58
C VAL A 127 5.94 5.84 12.06
N ASP A 128 6.00 4.70 11.38
CA ASP A 128 7.04 3.70 11.56
C ASP A 128 7.20 2.86 10.30
N GLY A 129 8.28 2.09 10.24
CA GLY A 129 8.46 1.09 9.21
C GLY A 129 9.87 0.53 9.15
N ARG A 130 9.95 -0.64 8.52
CA ARG A 130 11.17 -1.42 8.42
C ARG A 130 11.22 -2.15 7.08
N ARG A 131 12.42 -2.29 6.53
CA ARG A 131 12.70 -3.12 5.37
C ARG A 131 12.75 -4.60 5.78
N PRO A 132 12.63 -5.55 4.84
CA PRO A 132 12.76 -6.98 5.16
C PRO A 132 14.14 -7.38 5.73
N ASP A 133 15.18 -6.56 5.56
CA ASP A 133 16.50 -6.76 6.17
C ASP A 133 16.63 -6.19 7.59
N GLY A 134 15.53 -5.71 8.18
CA GLY A 134 15.49 -5.18 9.53
C GLY A 134 15.88 -3.70 9.65
N LYS A 135 16.33 -3.03 8.58
CA LYS A 135 16.65 -1.59 8.62
C LYS A 135 15.39 -0.75 8.61
N LYS A 136 15.37 0.35 9.36
CA LYS A 136 14.25 1.31 9.30
C LYS A 136 14.06 1.86 7.89
N ILE A 137 12.82 2.07 7.49
CA ILE A 137 12.54 2.84 6.28
C ILE A 137 12.88 4.31 6.53
N GLY A 138 13.31 5.00 5.47
CA GLY A 138 13.52 6.44 5.55
C GLY A 138 12.19 7.21 5.56
N GLU A 139 12.29 8.52 5.73
CA GLU A 139 11.18 9.44 5.47
C GLU A 139 10.67 9.34 4.03
N GLU A 140 9.46 9.82 3.80
CA GLU A 140 8.83 9.88 2.48
C GLU A 140 9.70 10.71 1.52
N LYS A 141 9.97 10.16 0.33
CA LYS A 141 10.82 10.80 -0.68
C LYS A 141 10.03 11.33 -1.86
N VAL A 142 8.91 10.69 -2.17
CA VAL A 142 7.97 11.13 -3.20
C VAL A 142 6.58 11.18 -2.59
N TYR A 143 5.89 12.32 -2.76
CA TYR A 143 4.56 12.57 -2.24
C TYR A 143 3.69 13.23 -3.32
N GLY A 144 2.71 12.50 -3.83
CA GLY A 144 1.68 13.03 -4.72
C GLY A 144 0.44 13.41 -3.94
N PHE A 145 -0.16 14.55 -4.28
CA PHE A 145 -1.41 15.00 -3.70
C PHE A 145 -2.30 15.64 -4.75
N ILE A 146 -3.57 15.24 -4.77
CA ILE A 146 -4.60 15.88 -5.58
C ILE A 146 -5.89 15.93 -4.79
N ILE A 147 -6.60 17.05 -4.92
CA ILE A 147 -8.00 17.16 -4.55
C ILE A 147 -8.80 17.46 -5.80
N TYR A 148 -9.98 16.87 -5.88
CA TYR A 148 -10.97 17.30 -6.83
C TYR A 148 -12.35 17.13 -6.22
N GLN A 149 -13.31 17.89 -6.74
CA GLN A 149 -14.68 17.82 -6.31
C GLN A 149 -15.46 16.90 -7.26
N ILE A 150 -16.19 15.93 -6.70
CA ILE A 150 -17.25 15.22 -7.42
C ILE A 150 -18.51 15.44 -6.59
N ASN A 151 -19.58 15.92 -7.22
CA ASN A 151 -20.89 16.01 -6.56
C ASN A 151 -20.86 16.80 -5.24
N ARG A 152 -20.18 17.95 -5.24
CA ARG A 152 -19.93 18.80 -4.07
C ARG A 152 -19.12 18.17 -2.93
N THR A 153 -18.76 16.89 -3.02
CA THR A 153 -17.88 16.22 -2.07
C THR A 153 -16.44 16.37 -2.53
N LEU A 154 -15.54 16.70 -1.60
CA LEU A 154 -14.12 16.73 -1.86
C LEU A 154 -13.56 15.31 -1.77
N PHE A 155 -12.87 14.90 -2.83
CA PHE A 155 -12.12 13.66 -2.88
C PHE A 155 -10.65 14.01 -2.83
N SER A 156 -9.91 13.40 -1.91
CA SER A 156 -8.45 13.55 -1.86
C SER A 156 -7.78 12.23 -2.18
N LYS A 157 -6.75 12.27 -3.01
CA LYS A 157 -5.91 11.11 -3.27
C LYS A 157 -4.47 11.47 -2.96
N VAL A 158 -3.79 10.53 -2.32
CA VAL A 158 -2.39 10.64 -1.94
C VAL A 158 -1.61 9.51 -2.61
N PHE A 159 -0.40 9.82 -3.04
CA PHE A 159 0.62 8.85 -3.43
C PHE A 159 1.84 9.05 -2.53
N VAL A 160 2.38 7.98 -1.97
CA VAL A 160 3.56 8.03 -1.09
C VAL A 160 4.57 6.98 -1.54
N SER A 161 5.84 7.36 -1.56
CA SER A 161 6.93 6.39 -1.66
C SER A 161 8.15 6.83 -0.87
N THR A 162 8.87 5.85 -0.33
CA THR A 162 10.17 6.02 0.31
C THR A 162 11.34 5.95 -0.68
N ASP A 163 11.09 5.49 -1.91
CA ASP A 163 12.12 5.34 -2.94
C ASP A 163 12.22 6.62 -3.79
N PRO A 164 13.38 7.32 -3.81
CA PRO A 164 13.58 8.54 -4.58
C PRO A 164 13.92 8.29 -6.06
N SER A 165 13.89 7.04 -6.55
CA SER A 165 14.32 6.69 -7.89
C SER A 165 13.45 7.31 -8.99
N SER A 166 14.04 7.46 -10.18
CA SER A 166 13.32 7.95 -11.37
C SER A 166 12.12 7.08 -11.74
N ALA A 167 12.19 5.78 -11.47
CA ALA A 167 11.08 4.85 -11.70
C ALA A 167 9.84 5.25 -10.87
N ILE A 168 10.05 5.72 -9.64
CA ILE A 168 8.96 6.16 -8.76
C ILE A 168 8.46 7.55 -9.11
N VAL A 169 9.33 8.44 -9.59
CA VAL A 169 8.86 9.71 -10.17
C VAL A 169 7.96 9.45 -11.39
N LYS A 170 8.29 8.46 -12.23
CA LYS A 170 7.45 8.01 -13.35
C LYS A 170 6.12 7.43 -12.88
N GLU A 171 6.13 6.60 -11.84
CA GLU A 171 4.92 6.04 -11.24
C GLU A 171 4.02 7.12 -10.63
N ALA A 172 4.60 8.08 -9.89
CA ALA A 172 3.87 9.21 -9.33
C ALA A 172 3.26 10.11 -10.42
N TYR A 173 3.97 10.31 -11.54
CA TYR A 173 3.43 11.03 -12.70
C TYR A 173 2.24 10.27 -13.32
N SER A 174 2.36 8.96 -13.54
CA SER A 174 1.26 8.15 -14.07
C SER A 174 0.06 8.16 -13.14
N TRP A 175 0.30 8.06 -11.83
CA TRP A 175 -0.74 8.24 -10.81
C TRP A 175 -1.42 9.61 -10.94
N ALA A 176 -0.66 10.71 -11.04
CA ALA A 176 -1.24 12.05 -11.17
C ALA A 176 -2.08 12.19 -12.44
N GLU A 177 -1.59 11.67 -13.57
CA GLU A 177 -2.29 11.69 -14.85
C GLU A 177 -3.63 10.93 -14.79
N GLU A 178 -3.63 9.73 -14.23
CA GLU A 178 -4.83 8.89 -14.07
C GLU A 178 -5.87 9.50 -13.14
N ASN A 179 -5.45 10.38 -12.22
CA ASN A 179 -6.32 10.96 -11.20
C ASN A 179 -6.77 12.40 -11.50
N ILE A 180 -6.30 13.01 -12.59
CA ILE A 180 -6.88 14.27 -13.09
C ILE A 180 -8.29 13.99 -13.63
N HIS A 181 -9.30 14.31 -12.84
CA HIS A 181 -10.68 14.06 -13.22
C HIS A 181 -11.17 15.08 -14.26
N PRO A 182 -11.79 14.64 -15.37
CA PRO A 182 -12.48 15.54 -16.29
C PRO A 182 -13.86 15.90 -15.74
N TYR A 183 -13.92 16.95 -14.90
CA TYR A 183 -15.15 17.59 -14.39
C TYR A 183 -16.10 16.72 -13.55
N ALA A 184 -16.79 17.37 -12.62
CA ALA A 184 -17.88 16.80 -11.83
C ALA A 184 -19.13 16.72 -12.69
N GLY A 185 -19.75 15.53 -12.77
CA GLY A 185 -21.07 15.38 -13.39
C GLY A 185 -22.18 16.03 -12.55
N ASP A 186 -23.40 16.02 -13.09
CA ASP A 186 -24.60 16.42 -12.35
C ASP A 186 -24.83 15.52 -11.14
N PHE A 187 -25.28 16.13 -10.04
CA PHE A 187 -25.51 15.46 -8.77
C PHE A 187 -26.98 15.15 -8.53
N THR A 188 -27.24 13.99 -7.92
CA THR A 188 -28.52 13.65 -7.30
C THR A 188 -28.32 13.58 -5.78
N ILE A 189 -29.03 14.42 -5.03
CA ILE A 189 -29.11 14.30 -3.56
C ILE A 189 -29.74 12.94 -3.25
N GLN A 190 -28.93 12.02 -2.72
CA GLN A 190 -29.45 10.79 -2.14
C GLN A 190 -29.93 11.13 -0.72
N THR A 191 -31.19 10.80 -0.43
CA THR A 191 -31.79 10.93 0.91
C THR A 191 -31.68 9.64 1.72
N SER A 192 -31.44 8.50 1.04
CA SER A 192 -31.16 7.22 1.68
C SER A 192 -29.71 7.17 2.19
N PRO A 193 -29.40 6.28 3.14
CA PRO A 193 -28.02 6.02 3.55
C PRO A 193 -27.15 5.50 2.41
N TYR A 194 -25.92 5.99 2.31
CA TYR A 194 -24.97 5.52 1.30
C TYR A 194 -23.51 5.69 1.74
N TRP A 195 -22.66 4.76 1.30
CA TRP A 195 -21.22 4.87 1.44
C TRP A 195 -20.66 5.69 0.29
N ASN A 196 -19.89 6.73 0.62
CA ASN A 196 -19.20 7.53 -0.37
C ASN A 196 -17.69 7.51 -0.10
N GLN A 197 -16.90 7.21 -1.13
CA GLN A 197 -15.46 7.30 -1.01
C GLN A 197 -15.09 8.77 -0.74
N ILE A 198 -14.20 9.03 0.20
CA ILE A 198 -13.74 10.38 0.50
C ILE A 198 -12.24 10.50 0.26
N TYR A 199 -11.48 9.44 0.56
CA TYR A 199 -10.03 9.43 0.45
C TYR A 199 -9.49 8.16 -0.22
N GLN A 200 -8.27 8.27 -0.74
CA GLN A 200 -7.48 7.13 -1.19
C GLN A 200 -5.99 7.36 -0.88
N LEU A 201 -5.40 6.40 -0.19
CA LEU A 201 -3.95 6.27 -0.03
C LEU A 201 -3.42 5.31 -1.09
N ASN A 202 -2.38 5.70 -1.82
CA ASN A 202 -1.53 4.79 -2.59
C ASN A 202 -0.12 4.88 -2.01
N TYR A 203 0.48 3.75 -1.69
CA TYR A 203 1.86 3.67 -1.23
C TYR A 203 2.62 2.60 -1.99
N THR A 204 3.90 2.86 -2.27
CA THR A 204 4.81 1.85 -2.79
C THR A 204 6.20 1.97 -2.16
N THR A 205 6.80 0.83 -1.88
CA THR A 205 8.22 0.71 -1.50
C THR A 205 9.17 0.86 -2.68
N GLY A 206 8.65 0.85 -3.92
CA GLY A 206 9.47 0.94 -5.12
C GLY A 206 10.55 -0.15 -5.16
N ASN A 207 11.82 0.28 -5.25
CA ASN A 207 12.98 -0.60 -5.18
C ASN A 207 13.69 -0.56 -3.81
N ASP A 208 13.17 0.15 -2.82
CA ASP A 208 13.79 0.19 -1.48
C ASP A 208 13.86 -1.19 -0.83
N TRP A 209 12.98 -2.10 -1.19
CA TRP A 209 12.94 -3.46 -0.64
C TRP A 209 13.69 -4.49 -1.51
N GLN A 210 14.45 -4.04 -2.52
CA GLN A 210 15.34 -4.92 -3.27
C GLN A 210 16.38 -5.57 -2.32
N PRO A 211 16.68 -6.87 -2.45
CA PRO A 211 16.22 -7.80 -3.50
C PRO A 211 14.98 -8.63 -3.12
N TYR A 212 14.32 -8.35 -2.00
CA TYR A 212 13.31 -9.24 -1.40
C TYR A 212 11.97 -9.19 -2.14
N GLY A 213 11.49 -7.99 -2.44
CA GLY A 213 10.26 -7.78 -3.17
C GLY A 213 9.84 -6.32 -3.13
N ARG A 214 8.58 -6.07 -3.43
CA ARG A 214 7.93 -4.75 -3.33
C ARG A 214 6.58 -4.91 -2.62
N LEU A 215 6.34 -4.05 -1.65
CA LEU A 215 5.01 -3.80 -1.09
C LEU A 215 4.37 -2.61 -1.81
N ASN A 216 3.14 -2.82 -2.29
CA ASN A 216 2.22 -1.79 -2.76
C ASN A 216 0.96 -1.81 -1.88
N VAL A 217 0.47 -0.63 -1.51
CA VAL A 217 -0.76 -0.47 -0.72
C VAL A 217 -1.67 0.49 -1.45
N ARG A 218 -2.96 0.15 -1.53
CA ARG A 218 -4.02 1.05 -1.91
C ARG A 218 -5.15 0.91 -0.90
N THR A 219 -5.39 1.94 -0.11
CA THR A 219 -6.47 1.95 0.88
C THR A 219 -7.52 2.97 0.47
N LEU A 220 -8.78 2.51 0.42
CA LEU A 220 -9.94 3.32 0.08
C LEU A 220 -10.73 3.60 1.36
N TYR A 221 -11.04 4.88 1.59
CA TYR A 221 -11.78 5.32 2.76
C TYR A 221 -13.14 5.81 2.33
N TYR A 222 -14.19 5.28 2.95
CA TYR A 222 -15.57 5.65 2.69
C TYR A 222 -16.19 6.20 3.96
N LYS A 223 -16.97 7.28 3.85
CA LYS A 223 -17.84 7.77 4.92
C LYS A 223 -19.28 7.36 4.64
N LEU A 224 -20.00 6.94 5.67
CA LEU A 224 -21.44 6.75 5.60
C LEU A 224 -22.13 8.12 5.68
N TYR A 225 -23.01 8.40 4.74
CA TYR A 225 -23.86 9.58 4.74
C TYR A 225 -25.31 9.19 5.02
N ASN A 226 -26.07 10.12 5.60
CA ASN A 226 -27.48 9.95 5.97
C ASN A 226 -27.74 8.78 6.94
N ASP A 227 -26.81 8.50 7.86
CA ASP A 227 -26.94 7.44 8.86
C ASP A 227 -27.96 7.74 9.99
N GLY A 228 -28.45 8.98 10.06
CA GLY A 228 -29.45 9.45 11.02
C GLY A 228 -28.90 9.75 12.42
N SER A 229 -27.60 9.58 12.66
CA SER A 229 -26.92 9.93 13.90
C SER A 229 -26.51 11.39 13.89
N GLY A 230 -26.70 12.07 15.02
CA GLY A 230 -26.05 13.35 15.32
C GLY A 230 -24.91 13.20 16.33
N THR A 231 -24.40 11.98 16.52
CA THR A 231 -23.43 11.65 17.59
C THR A 231 -22.17 10.98 17.08
N TYR A 232 -22.25 10.28 15.95
CA TYR A 232 -21.16 9.51 15.40
C TYR A 232 -21.18 9.56 13.88
N ASP A 233 -20.00 9.47 13.29
CA ASP A 233 -19.73 9.16 11.90
C ASP A 233 -19.19 7.73 11.79
N TRP A 234 -19.41 7.10 10.63
CA TRP A 234 -18.84 5.78 10.32
C TRP A 234 -17.98 5.82 9.08
N TYR A 235 -16.85 5.12 9.17
CA TYR A 235 -15.87 5.02 8.10
C TYR A 235 -15.57 3.56 7.77
N ASN A 236 -15.70 3.19 6.51
CA ASN A 236 -15.19 1.91 6.02
C ASN A 236 -13.78 2.09 5.47
N VAL A 237 -12.87 1.23 5.93
CA VAL A 237 -11.51 1.09 5.42
C VAL A 237 -11.46 -0.16 4.55
N HIS A 238 -11.25 0.01 3.24
CA HIS A 238 -10.99 -1.09 2.31
C HIS A 238 -9.51 -1.09 1.98
N VAL A 239 -8.77 -2.01 2.60
CA VAL A 239 -7.35 -2.22 2.33
C VAL A 239 -7.20 -3.02 1.05
N ARG A 240 -6.25 -2.63 0.19
CA ARG A 240 -5.70 -3.49 -0.87
C ARG A 240 -4.19 -3.51 -0.73
N GLN A 241 -3.67 -4.56 -0.12
CA GLN A 241 -2.25 -4.75 0.08
C GLN A 241 -1.73 -5.77 -0.93
N GLN A 242 -0.66 -5.45 -1.63
CA GLN A 242 -0.07 -6.30 -2.66
C GLN A 242 1.42 -6.51 -2.42
N SER A 243 1.85 -7.78 -2.47
CA SER A 243 3.25 -8.15 -2.51
C SER A 243 3.64 -8.58 -3.93
N VAL A 244 4.71 -7.99 -4.45
CA VAL A 244 5.38 -8.44 -5.67
C VAL A 244 6.72 -9.09 -5.27
N PRO A 245 6.90 -10.41 -5.44
CA PRO A 245 8.11 -11.09 -4.97
C PRO A 245 9.35 -10.72 -5.79
N GLY A 246 10.51 -10.71 -5.14
CA GLY A 246 11.79 -10.42 -5.79
C GLY A 246 12.20 -11.46 -6.85
N GLU A 247 11.69 -12.69 -6.74
CA GLU A 247 11.79 -13.70 -7.81
C GLU A 247 11.18 -13.18 -9.13
N LEU A 248 10.03 -12.52 -9.07
CA LEU A 248 9.37 -11.96 -10.25
C LEU A 248 10.06 -10.67 -10.74
N LEU A 249 10.45 -9.78 -9.82
CA LEU A 249 11.01 -8.47 -10.17
C LEU A 249 12.47 -8.54 -10.67
N TRP A 250 13.29 -9.37 -10.01
CA TRP A 250 14.75 -9.35 -10.19
C TRP A 250 15.38 -10.74 -10.24
N ASN A 251 14.56 -11.80 -10.37
CA ASN A 251 15.04 -13.19 -10.34
C ASN A 251 15.90 -13.50 -9.08
N SER A 252 15.57 -12.88 -7.94
CA SER A 252 16.38 -12.99 -6.71
C SER A 252 16.12 -14.28 -5.93
N GLY A 253 15.06 -15.02 -6.29
CA GLY A 253 14.58 -16.22 -5.61
C GLY A 253 13.81 -15.96 -4.31
N TRP A 254 13.60 -14.69 -3.94
CA TRP A 254 12.75 -14.32 -2.80
C TRP A 254 11.26 -14.33 -3.20
N LYS A 255 10.44 -15.00 -2.40
CA LYS A 255 9.02 -15.29 -2.65
C LYS A 255 8.18 -14.74 -1.50
N THR A 256 6.94 -14.36 -1.74
CA THR A 256 6.03 -13.92 -0.67
C THR A 256 5.73 -15.10 0.27
N ALA A 257 5.93 -14.93 1.57
CA ALA A 257 5.65 -15.97 2.57
C ALA A 257 4.46 -15.58 3.46
N ASP A 258 4.44 -14.36 3.97
CA ASP A 258 3.36 -13.87 4.82
C ASP A 258 2.99 -12.44 4.45
N MET A 259 1.71 -12.10 4.64
CA MET A 259 1.24 -10.72 4.62
C MET A 259 0.47 -10.42 5.91
N TYR A 260 0.78 -9.27 6.50
CA TYR A 260 0.18 -8.80 7.75
C TYR A 260 -0.50 -7.46 7.51
N THR A 261 -1.70 -7.31 8.04
CA THR A 261 -2.43 -6.05 7.99
C THR A 261 -3.13 -5.84 9.32
N TRP A 262 -3.11 -4.62 9.84
CA TRP A 262 -4.02 -4.25 10.90
C TRP A 262 -4.47 -2.79 10.83
N VAL A 263 -5.63 -2.55 11.43
CA VAL A 263 -6.25 -1.24 11.62
C VAL A 263 -6.58 -1.13 13.10
N ASP A 264 -5.91 -0.21 13.80
CA ASP A 264 -6.12 0.07 15.22
C ASP A 264 -6.86 1.40 15.35
N ALA A 265 -8.17 1.31 15.60
CA ALA A 265 -9.05 2.46 15.65
C ALA A 265 -8.72 3.39 16.82
N ASN A 266 -8.18 2.86 17.94
CA ASN A 266 -8.00 3.59 19.19
C ASN A 266 -6.52 3.73 19.59
N TYR A 267 -5.58 3.51 18.66
CA TYR A 267 -4.13 3.57 18.92
C TYR A 267 -3.70 4.86 19.65
N TYR A 268 -4.28 6.00 19.24
CA TYR A 268 -3.98 7.32 19.80
C TYR A 268 -4.87 7.71 20.99
N ARG A 269 -5.60 6.75 21.57
CA ARG A 269 -6.63 7.00 22.60
C ARG A 269 -7.70 7.99 22.13
N SER A 270 -8.04 7.90 20.85
CA SER A 270 -9.00 8.75 20.16
C SER A 270 -10.44 8.54 20.65
N GLY A 271 -10.71 7.43 21.34
CA GLY A 271 -12.05 7.03 21.74
C GLY A 271 -12.88 6.53 20.55
N TYR A 272 -12.23 6.06 19.49
CA TYR A 272 -12.89 5.47 18.33
C TYR A 272 -13.09 3.98 18.55
N PHE A 273 -14.08 3.43 17.86
CA PHE A 273 -14.49 2.05 18.05
C PHE A 273 -14.43 1.30 16.74
N LEU A 274 -13.96 0.06 16.81
CA LEU A 274 -14.11 -0.90 15.74
C LEU A 274 -15.54 -1.44 15.78
N SER A 275 -16.36 -1.08 14.81
CA SER A 275 -17.76 -1.55 14.73
C SER A 275 -17.88 -2.89 14.01
N ASP A 276 -17.03 -3.14 13.02
CA ASP A 276 -17.07 -4.36 12.22
C ASP A 276 -15.72 -4.60 11.54
N TYR A 277 -15.43 -5.85 11.18
CA TYR A 277 -14.23 -6.21 10.43
C TYR A 277 -14.41 -7.53 9.69
N SER A 278 -13.70 -7.67 8.57
CA SER A 278 -13.78 -8.88 7.75
C SER A 278 -12.55 -8.99 6.83
N PRO A 279 -12.08 -10.20 6.46
CA PRO A 279 -12.67 -11.51 6.78
C PRO A 279 -12.28 -12.06 8.16
N THR A 280 -13.01 -13.08 8.63
CA THR A 280 -12.62 -13.90 9.78
C THR A 280 -11.75 -15.08 9.35
N THR A 281 -11.26 -15.89 10.31
CA THR A 281 -10.35 -17.01 10.02
C THR A 281 -10.93 -17.98 8.97
N THR A 282 -10.14 -18.29 7.93
CA THR A 282 -10.52 -19.25 6.87
C THR A 282 -9.47 -20.33 6.69
N SER A 283 -9.90 -21.58 6.51
CA SER A 283 -9.02 -22.71 6.17
C SER A 283 -9.60 -23.50 4.99
N GLY A 284 -8.79 -23.76 3.97
CA GLY A 284 -9.19 -24.52 2.78
C GLY A 284 -10.11 -23.78 1.80
N ALA A 285 -10.30 -22.47 1.97
CA ALA A 285 -11.04 -21.63 1.05
C ALA A 285 -10.13 -21.14 -0.09
N SER A 286 -10.68 -21.00 -1.30
CA SER A 286 -10.00 -20.42 -2.47
C SER A 286 -10.41 -18.98 -2.75
N THR A 287 -11.52 -18.54 -2.15
CA THR A 287 -12.08 -17.19 -2.23
C THR A 287 -12.61 -16.82 -0.85
N VAL A 288 -12.46 -15.56 -0.48
CA VAL A 288 -13.07 -15.01 0.73
C VAL A 288 -13.92 -13.79 0.37
N THR A 289 -15.06 -13.66 1.04
CA THR A 289 -15.94 -12.50 0.93
C THR A 289 -15.76 -11.64 2.16
N VAL A 290 -15.47 -10.38 1.92
CA VAL A 290 -15.42 -9.33 2.93
C VAL A 290 -16.77 -8.63 2.93
N SER A 291 -17.33 -8.44 4.11
CA SER A 291 -18.53 -7.65 4.33
C SER A 291 -18.30 -6.82 5.58
N VAL A 292 -18.34 -5.51 5.43
CA VAL A 292 -18.16 -4.56 6.53
C VAL A 292 -19.25 -3.50 6.47
N GLY A 293 -19.81 -3.14 7.61
CA GLY A 293 -20.79 -2.06 7.65
C GLY A 293 -21.30 -1.72 9.03
N VAL A 294 -22.49 -1.14 9.05
CA VAL A 294 -23.24 -0.80 10.26
C VAL A 294 -24.61 -1.47 10.19
N THR A 295 -25.12 -1.84 11.36
CA THR A 295 -26.48 -2.37 11.52
C THR A 295 -27.31 -1.40 12.37
N ALA A 296 -28.55 -1.15 11.97
CA ALA A 296 -29.46 -0.26 12.69
C ALA A 296 -29.63 -0.71 14.15
N GLY A 297 -29.56 0.24 15.08
CA GLY A 297 -29.65 0.02 16.52
C GLY A 297 -28.32 -0.38 17.17
N THR A 298 -27.33 -0.86 16.40
CA THR A 298 -25.98 -1.06 16.90
C THR A 298 -25.28 0.28 16.99
N ASP A 299 -24.68 0.57 18.14
CA ASP A 299 -23.71 1.66 18.26
C ASP A 299 -24.24 3.07 17.95
N GLY A 300 -25.56 3.27 17.99
CA GLY A 300 -26.23 4.55 17.70
C GLY A 300 -26.61 4.77 16.24
N ALA A 301 -26.29 3.83 15.33
CA ALA A 301 -26.72 3.91 13.93
C ALA A 301 -28.24 3.78 13.82
N GLN A 302 -28.91 4.65 13.04
CA GLN A 302 -30.35 4.52 12.80
C GLN A 302 -30.67 3.65 11.57
N VAL A 303 -29.64 3.19 10.86
CA VAL A 303 -29.74 2.54 9.56
C VAL A 303 -28.80 1.34 9.45
N SER A 304 -29.11 0.43 8.54
CA SER A 304 -28.20 -0.66 8.15
C SER A 304 -27.61 -0.36 6.78
N ALA A 305 -26.28 -0.38 6.68
CA ALA A 305 -25.56 -0.14 5.43
C ALA A 305 -24.24 -0.91 5.44
N SER A 306 -23.95 -1.65 4.36
CA SER A 306 -22.74 -2.47 4.25
C SER A 306 -22.07 -2.30 2.89
N GLN A 307 -20.77 -2.55 2.86
CA GLN A 307 -19.98 -2.76 1.64
C GLN A 307 -19.48 -4.20 1.63
N SER A 308 -19.45 -4.81 0.44
CA SER A 308 -18.93 -6.17 0.29
C SER A 308 -18.14 -6.32 -1.01
N TRP A 309 -17.07 -7.10 -0.93
CA TRP A 309 -16.23 -7.50 -2.05
C TRP A 309 -15.67 -8.89 -1.78
N SER A 310 -15.11 -9.54 -2.80
CA SER A 310 -14.46 -10.84 -2.66
C SER A 310 -13.11 -10.83 -3.37
N TYR A 311 -12.15 -11.59 -2.84
CA TYR A 311 -10.85 -11.80 -3.48
C TYR A 311 -10.41 -13.25 -3.32
N THR A 312 -9.50 -13.67 -4.18
CA THR A 312 -9.00 -15.04 -4.22
C THR A 312 -7.85 -15.24 -3.22
N ILE A 313 -7.89 -16.37 -2.53
CA ILE A 313 -6.89 -16.79 -1.52
C ILE A 313 -6.38 -18.21 -1.82
N PRO A 314 -5.99 -18.54 -3.07
CA PRO A 314 -5.59 -19.90 -3.42
C PRO A 314 -4.32 -20.27 -2.67
N ASP A 315 -4.36 -21.38 -1.94
CA ASP A 315 -3.26 -21.86 -1.11
C ASP A 315 -2.80 -20.82 -0.05
N VAL A 316 -3.75 -20.07 0.51
CA VAL A 316 -3.51 -19.11 1.61
C VAL A 316 -4.48 -19.40 2.75
N VAL A 317 -3.97 -19.38 3.98
CA VAL A 317 -4.78 -19.46 5.21
C VAL A 317 -4.86 -18.06 5.80
N VAL A 318 -6.07 -17.61 6.12
CA VAL A 318 -6.30 -16.32 6.79
C VAL A 318 -6.51 -16.59 8.27
N TYR A 319 -5.67 -16.00 9.11
CA TYR A 319 -5.85 -15.96 10.55
C TYR A 319 -6.37 -14.59 10.95
N ASP A 320 -7.56 -14.58 11.54
CA ASP A 320 -8.14 -13.42 12.20
C ASP A 320 -7.61 -13.34 13.63
N GLN A 321 -6.99 -12.21 13.97
CA GLN A 321 -6.43 -11.91 15.28
C GLN A 321 -7.02 -10.60 15.84
N SER A 322 -8.19 -10.20 15.33
CA SER A 322 -8.88 -8.98 15.74
C SER A 322 -9.43 -9.12 17.17
N ASP A 323 -9.55 -7.99 17.86
CA ASP A 323 -9.99 -7.91 19.24
C ASP A 323 -10.76 -6.61 19.49
N TYR A 324 -12.08 -6.73 19.64
CA TYR A 324 -12.95 -5.59 19.97
C TYR A 324 -12.58 -4.92 21.30
N SER A 325 -11.99 -5.64 22.27
CA SER A 325 -11.58 -5.02 23.55
C SER A 325 -10.36 -4.09 23.39
N GLN A 326 -9.68 -4.19 22.26
CA GLN A 326 -8.55 -3.33 21.87
C GLN A 326 -8.90 -2.40 20.71
N GLU A 327 -10.13 -2.47 20.16
CA GLU A 327 -10.55 -1.75 18.95
C GLU A 327 -9.62 -2.02 17.74
N LEU A 328 -9.13 -3.27 17.66
CA LEU A 328 -8.09 -3.70 16.71
C LEU A 328 -8.65 -4.72 15.72
N ALA A 329 -8.60 -4.40 14.43
CA ALA A 329 -8.80 -5.37 13.36
C ALA A 329 -7.44 -5.85 12.83
N LYS A 330 -7.17 -7.15 12.85
CA LYS A 330 -5.85 -7.70 12.52
C LYS A 330 -5.93 -9.02 11.76
N TRP A 331 -5.21 -9.08 10.65
CA TRP A 331 -5.15 -10.22 9.76
C TRP A 331 -3.72 -10.67 9.50
N TRP A 332 -3.56 -11.99 9.44
CA TRP A 332 -2.37 -12.65 8.93
C TRP A 332 -2.76 -13.61 7.82
N HIS A 333 -2.27 -13.33 6.61
CA HIS A 333 -2.39 -14.21 5.45
C HIS A 333 -1.11 -15.03 5.31
N ASN A 334 -1.20 -16.31 5.69
CA ASN A 334 -0.12 -17.28 5.59
C ASN A 334 -0.14 -17.91 4.20
N VAL A 335 0.88 -17.62 3.38
CA VAL A 335 0.97 -18.07 1.98
C VAL A 335 1.74 -19.37 1.90
N ASP A 336 1.15 -20.43 1.33
CA ASP A 336 1.81 -21.74 1.22
C ASP A 336 3.08 -21.66 0.35
N GLU A 337 4.23 -21.80 1.00
CA GLU A 337 5.53 -21.73 0.35
C GLU A 337 5.85 -23.00 -0.47
N GLY A 338 4.96 -23.97 -0.57
CA GLY A 338 5.04 -25.08 -1.52
C GLY A 338 4.46 -24.74 -2.89
N LYS A 339 3.66 -23.68 -3.00
CA LYS A 339 2.74 -23.47 -4.13
C LYS A 339 3.18 -22.36 -5.07
N ALA A 340 2.42 -22.14 -6.15
CA ALA A 340 2.76 -21.14 -7.17
C ALA A 340 2.40 -19.70 -6.76
N VAL A 341 1.48 -19.52 -5.80
CA VAL A 341 0.98 -18.20 -5.36
C VAL A 341 2.10 -17.29 -4.87
N ARG A 342 3.08 -17.82 -4.14
CA ARG A 342 4.24 -17.11 -3.59
C ARG A 342 5.19 -16.48 -4.63
N SER A 343 5.21 -17.04 -5.83
CA SER A 343 6.13 -16.68 -6.92
C SER A 343 5.54 -15.61 -7.83
N ASN A 344 4.25 -15.32 -7.69
CA ASN A 344 3.53 -14.32 -8.43
C ASN A 344 3.16 -13.14 -7.53
N THR A 345 2.71 -12.05 -8.16
CA THR A 345 2.07 -10.96 -7.44
C THR A 345 0.84 -11.48 -6.71
N TYR A 346 0.74 -11.20 -5.42
CA TYR A 346 -0.38 -11.59 -4.56
C TYR A 346 -0.96 -10.36 -3.86
N GLN A 347 -2.29 -10.30 -3.77
CA GLN A 347 -3.03 -9.19 -3.16
C GLN A 347 -4.04 -9.72 -2.15
N ILE A 348 -4.12 -9.04 -1.01
CA ILE A 348 -5.12 -9.27 0.04
C ILE A 348 -5.98 -8.02 0.19
N GLU A 349 -7.25 -8.21 0.53
CA GLU A 349 -8.20 -7.09 0.65
C GLU A 349 -9.07 -7.15 1.91
N PRO A 350 -8.48 -7.12 3.13
CA PRO A 350 -9.28 -7.03 4.34
C PRO A 350 -9.95 -5.65 4.47
N GLY A 351 -10.90 -5.52 5.40
CA GLY A 351 -11.55 -4.25 5.69
C GLY A 351 -12.12 -4.16 7.11
N ALA A 352 -12.36 -2.92 7.53
CA ALA A 352 -12.92 -2.59 8.84
C ALA A 352 -13.93 -1.44 8.74
N THR A 353 -14.89 -1.41 9.65
CA THR A 353 -15.77 -0.27 9.90
C THR A 353 -15.37 0.37 11.22
N ILE A 354 -15.04 1.66 11.20
CA ILE A 354 -14.67 2.45 12.36
C ILE A 354 -15.79 3.45 12.67
N ARG A 355 -16.21 3.52 13.93
CA ARG A 355 -17.10 4.55 14.46
C ARG A 355 -16.28 5.64 15.14
N VAL A 356 -16.55 6.89 14.77
CA VAL A 356 -15.87 8.09 15.23
C VAL A 356 -16.91 9.07 15.77
N PRO A 357 -16.71 9.77 16.90
CA PRO A 357 -17.63 10.83 17.34
C PRO A 357 -17.83 11.89 16.25
N ASP A 358 -19.06 12.36 16.08
CA ASP A 358 -19.37 13.35 15.04
C ASP A 358 -18.49 14.61 15.19
N GLY A 359 -17.98 15.09 14.06
CA GLY A 359 -17.07 16.24 13.99
C GLY A 359 -15.60 15.95 14.37
N ASN A 360 -15.26 14.75 14.87
CA ASN A 360 -13.86 14.40 15.13
C ASN A 360 -13.12 14.02 13.83
N PRO A 361 -11.79 14.29 13.75
CA PRO A 361 -11.00 13.92 12.58
C PRO A 361 -10.79 12.42 12.46
N MET A 362 -10.51 11.92 11.26
CA MET A 362 -9.96 10.57 11.10
C MET A 362 -8.58 10.53 11.75
N GLU A 363 -8.40 9.65 12.74
CA GLU A 363 -7.18 9.51 13.53
C GLU A 363 -7.06 8.08 14.07
N TRP A 364 -6.59 7.18 13.23
CA TRP A 364 -6.27 5.79 13.59
C TRP A 364 -4.91 5.40 13.02
N ARG A 365 -4.45 4.20 13.39
CA ARG A 365 -3.18 3.68 12.90
C ARG A 365 -3.40 2.45 12.05
N GLU A 366 -2.66 2.36 10.95
CA GLU A 366 -2.71 1.25 10.01
C GLU A 366 -1.32 0.69 9.80
N HIS A 367 -1.24 -0.62 9.54
CA HIS A 367 0.00 -1.33 9.30
C HIS A 367 -0.11 -2.26 8.10
N TYR A 368 0.95 -2.29 7.31
CA TYR A 368 1.06 -3.08 6.11
C TYR A 368 2.42 -3.78 6.09
N GLY A 369 2.42 -5.09 6.31
CA GLY A 369 3.62 -5.90 6.49
C GLY A 369 3.70 -7.08 5.52
N VAL A 370 4.92 -7.42 5.10
CA VAL A 370 5.21 -8.58 4.24
C VAL A 370 6.47 -9.28 4.72
N LYS A 371 6.44 -10.60 4.70
CA LYS A 371 7.61 -11.46 4.88
C LYS A 371 7.95 -12.17 3.59
N TYR A 372 9.24 -12.31 3.31
CA TYR A 372 9.73 -13.04 2.15
C TYR A 372 10.50 -14.29 2.58
N GLY A 373 10.33 -15.36 1.81
CA GLY A 373 11.04 -16.63 1.98
C GLY A 373 11.88 -16.96 0.75
N LYS A 374 13.00 -17.65 0.95
CA LYS A 374 13.82 -18.22 -0.13
C LYS A 374 14.20 -19.66 0.21
N PHE A 375 13.93 -20.59 -0.72
CA PHE A 375 14.35 -21.97 -0.57
C PHE A 375 15.84 -22.08 -0.87
N ASN A 376 16.60 -22.57 0.10
CA ASN A 376 17.96 -23.03 -0.10
C ASN A 376 17.96 -24.56 -0.21
N VAL A 377 19.13 -25.19 -0.32
CA VAL A 377 19.26 -26.62 -0.67
C VAL A 377 18.41 -27.56 0.21
N PHE A 378 18.20 -27.24 1.49
CA PHE A 378 17.47 -28.11 2.42
C PHE A 378 16.44 -27.42 3.32
N PHE A 379 16.36 -26.09 3.29
CA PHE A 379 15.50 -25.34 4.21
C PHE A 379 15.10 -23.98 3.65
N TRP A 380 14.01 -23.46 4.20
CA TRP A 380 13.55 -22.10 3.97
C TRP A 380 14.33 -21.11 4.81
N THR A 381 14.78 -20.02 4.20
CA THR A 381 15.29 -18.84 4.90
C THR A 381 14.27 -17.72 4.75
N TYR A 382 13.94 -17.06 5.85
CA TYR A 382 12.95 -15.99 5.88
C TYR A 382 13.60 -14.66 6.24
N THR A 383 13.04 -13.58 5.71
CA THR A 383 13.35 -12.23 6.16
C THR A 383 12.70 -11.94 7.52
N ASP A 384 13.09 -10.83 8.14
CA ASP A 384 12.18 -10.18 9.08
C ASP A 384 10.94 -9.67 8.32
N GLU A 385 9.89 -9.34 9.06
CA GLU A 385 8.79 -8.57 8.48
C GLU A 385 9.29 -7.18 8.06
N GLY A 386 9.20 -6.91 6.76
CA GLY A 386 9.25 -5.55 6.24
C GLY A 386 7.84 -4.96 6.32
N TYR A 387 7.71 -3.75 6.83
CA TYR A 387 6.42 -3.10 7.02
C TYR A 387 6.49 -1.58 6.92
N VAL A 388 5.33 -0.97 6.77
CA VAL A 388 5.08 0.47 6.92
C VAL A 388 3.85 0.67 7.79
N GLU A 389 3.88 1.70 8.64
CA GLU A 389 2.75 2.11 9.46
C GLU A 389 2.35 3.55 9.15
N PHE A 390 1.05 3.76 8.97
CA PHE A 390 0.48 5.07 8.71
C PHE A 390 -0.34 5.56 9.89
N LYS A 391 -0.15 6.84 10.25
CA LYS A 391 -1.19 7.62 10.90
C LYS A 391 -2.12 8.14 9.80
N ILE A 392 -3.40 7.85 9.93
CA ILE A 392 -4.45 8.37 9.06
C ILE A 392 -4.96 9.69 9.57
#